data_AF-A0A5K1C9Q9-F1
#
_entry.id   AF-A0A5K1C9Q9-F1
#
_cell.length_a   1.000
_cell.length_b   1.000
_cell.length_c   1.000
_cell.angle_alpha   90.00
_cell.angle_beta   90.00
_cell.angle_gamma   90.00
#
_symmetry.space_group_name_H-M   'P 1'
#
loop_
_entity.id
_entity.type
_entity.pdbx_description
1 polymer ?
#
loop_
_entity_poly.entity_id
_entity_poly.type
_entity_poly.pdbx_seq_one_letter_code
_entity_poly.pdbx_strand_id
1 'polypeptide(L)'
;VNADELQPGVSYLQITAVDPVMEDEDLGSRRERIFSLSTGSVRARVFDRFLFDTPFTKNGKTQGGLEDQWKRRTVLQTEGSFPALVNRLLVVKSESMEFSPVENAIGMIETRTAALRDELEEPRTSDVDHLPRLQSLQRILQGSVAVQ
;
A
#
# COMPACT_ATOMS: atom_id res chain seq x y z
N VAL A 1 16.11 4.21 -9.47
CA VAL A 1 17.56 4.49 -9.32
C VAL A 1 18.11 4.66 -10.72
N ASN A 2 18.87 5.72 -10.96
CA ASN A 2 19.55 5.88 -12.24
C ASN A 2 20.83 5.06 -12.22
N ALA A 3 21.02 4.15 -13.18
CA ALA A 3 22.21 3.31 -13.23
C ALA A 3 23.49 4.14 -13.47
N ASP A 4 23.37 5.27 -14.15
CA ASP A 4 24.50 6.15 -14.47
C ASP A 4 25.06 6.89 -13.24
N GLU A 5 24.28 6.94 -12.16
CA GLU A 5 24.69 7.56 -10.87
C GLU A 5 25.34 6.55 -9.92
N LEU A 6 25.38 5.26 -10.29
CA LEU A 6 25.94 4.20 -9.46
C LEU A 6 27.44 4.01 -9.72
N GLN A 7 28.21 3.70 -8.67
CA GLN A 7 29.65 3.54 -8.79
C GLN A 7 30.00 2.21 -9.47
N PRO A 8 30.88 2.22 -10.48
CA PRO A 8 31.40 0.99 -11.08
C PRO A 8 32.13 0.12 -10.05
N GLY A 9 31.99 -1.20 -10.17
CA GLY A 9 32.66 -2.17 -9.28
C GLY A 9 31.91 -2.46 -7.96
N VAL A 10 30.78 -1.81 -7.72
CA VAL A 10 29.90 -2.07 -6.57
C VAL A 10 28.66 -2.84 -7.02
N SER A 11 28.21 -3.79 -6.19
CA SER A 11 26.93 -4.50 -6.40
C SER A 11 25.83 -3.83 -5.57
N TYR A 12 24.76 -3.40 -6.24
CA TYR A 12 23.62 -2.75 -5.61
C TYR A 12 22.41 -3.69 -5.59
N LEU A 13 21.71 -3.76 -4.46
CA LEU A 13 20.46 -4.50 -4.30
C LEU A 13 19.39 -3.55 -3.75
N GLN A 14 18.28 -3.41 -4.48
CA GLN A 14 17.12 -2.67 -4.00
C GLN A 14 16.05 -3.66 -3.54
N ILE A 15 15.55 -3.45 -2.32
CA ILE A 15 14.46 -4.22 -1.74
C ILE A 15 13.35 -3.24 -1.39
N THR A 16 12.18 -3.45 -1.98
CA THR A 16 10.98 -2.63 -1.75
C THR A 16 9.83 -3.56 -1.40
N ALA A 17 9.14 -3.27 -0.29
CA ALA A 17 7.90 -3.96 0.04
C ALA A 17 6.78 -3.50 -0.92
N VAL A 18 5.94 -4.44 -1.36
CA VAL A 18 4.84 -4.20 -2.29
C VAL A 18 3.59 -4.90 -1.80
N ASP A 19 2.43 -4.33 -2.11
CA ASP A 19 1.12 -4.90 -1.80
C ASP A 19 0.49 -5.49 -3.09
N PRO A 20 -0.23 -6.62 -3.03
CA PRO A 20 -0.91 -7.17 -4.20
C PRO A 20 -2.07 -6.28 -4.63
N VAL A 21 -2.27 -6.12 -5.95
CA VAL A 21 -3.41 -5.40 -6.54
C VAL A 21 -4.51 -6.40 -6.85
N MET A 22 -5.75 -6.10 -6.46
CA MET A 22 -6.90 -6.97 -6.72
C MET A 22 -7.49 -6.69 -8.11
N GLU A 23 -8.07 -7.72 -8.76
CA GLU A 23 -8.53 -7.69 -10.17
C GLU A 23 -9.51 -6.54 -10.52
N ASP A 24 -10.19 -5.95 -9.53
CA ASP A 24 -11.16 -4.86 -9.68
C ASP A 24 -10.57 -3.45 -9.45
N GLU A 25 -9.24 -3.30 -9.33
CA GLU A 25 -8.59 -2.04 -8.96
C GLU A 25 -7.85 -1.38 -10.13
N ASP A 26 -8.37 -0.24 -10.59
CA ASP A 26 -7.72 0.65 -11.56
C ASP A 26 -6.72 1.59 -10.87
N LEU A 27 -5.63 1.99 -11.55
CA LEU A 27 -4.51 2.76 -10.98
C LEU A 27 -4.91 4.12 -10.37
N GLY A 28 -6.05 4.66 -10.81
CA GLY A 28 -6.62 5.91 -10.31
C GLY A 28 -7.49 5.72 -9.05
N SER A 29 -7.75 4.48 -8.64
CA SER A 29 -8.65 4.18 -7.55
C SER A 29 -7.95 4.44 -6.20
N ARG A 30 -8.41 5.45 -5.47
CA ARG A 30 -7.81 5.84 -4.18
C ARG A 30 -7.96 4.77 -3.07
N ARG A 31 -8.73 3.70 -3.32
CA ARG A 31 -9.14 2.67 -2.35
C ARG A 31 -8.19 1.47 -2.23
N GLU A 32 -7.09 1.46 -2.98
CA GLU A 32 -6.17 0.32 -3.16
C GLU A 32 -5.44 -0.22 -1.90
N ARG A 33 -5.61 0.37 -0.71
CA ARG A 33 -5.03 -0.17 0.54
C ARG A 33 -6.04 -0.85 1.45
N ILE A 34 -7.27 -1.09 0.98
CA ILE A 34 -8.32 -1.69 1.79
C ILE A 34 -8.28 -3.21 1.59
N PHE A 35 -7.62 -3.89 2.52
CA PHE A 35 -7.65 -5.34 2.62
C PHE A 35 -8.98 -5.77 3.24
N SER A 36 -10.06 -5.82 2.47
CA SER A 36 -11.30 -6.41 2.99
C SER A 36 -11.13 -7.92 3.10
N LEU A 37 -11.05 -8.42 4.34
CA LEU A 37 -11.15 -9.84 4.68
C LEU A 37 -12.58 -10.38 4.58
N SER A 38 -13.54 -9.58 4.08
CA SER A 38 -14.94 -9.99 3.93
C SER A 38 -15.14 -10.94 2.74
N THR A 39 -14.66 -12.18 2.84
CA THR A 39 -15.06 -13.23 1.90
C THR A 39 -15.39 -14.53 2.64
N GLY A 40 -16.68 -14.75 2.87
CA GLY A 40 -17.27 -16.07 3.14
C GLY A 40 -17.24 -17.02 1.94
N SER A 41 -16.31 -16.83 1.00
CA SER A 41 -16.06 -17.73 -0.12
C SER A 41 -14.57 -17.73 -0.39
N VAL A 42 -13.94 -18.89 -0.20
CA VAL A 42 -12.52 -19.16 -0.45
C VAL A 42 -12.26 -19.16 -1.96
N ARG A 43 -12.29 -17.98 -2.61
CA ARG A 43 -11.61 -17.81 -3.89
C ARG A 43 -10.13 -17.66 -3.57
N ALA A 44 -9.30 -18.57 -4.06
CA ALA A 44 -7.86 -18.41 -4.03
C ALA A 44 -7.53 -17.06 -4.69
N ARG A 45 -7.01 -16.10 -3.93
CA ARG A 45 -6.62 -14.79 -4.44
C ARG A 45 -5.36 -15.00 -5.27
N VAL A 46 -5.52 -15.00 -6.59
CA VAL A 46 -4.43 -15.07 -7.56
C VAL A 46 -4.09 -13.65 -7.96
N PHE A 47 -2.83 -13.25 -7.88
CA PHE A 47 -2.39 -11.88 -8.19
C PHE A 47 -1.06 -11.89 -8.93
N ASP A 48 -0.97 -11.11 -10.01
CA ASP A 48 0.23 -10.89 -10.82
C ASP A 48 0.66 -9.41 -10.84
N ARG A 49 -0.10 -8.55 -10.15
CA ARG A 49 0.14 -7.11 -10.05
C ARG A 49 0.43 -6.72 -8.61
N PHE A 50 1.41 -5.83 -8.43
CA PHE A 50 1.88 -5.38 -7.13
C PHE A 50 2.12 -3.88 -7.12
N LEU A 51 1.71 -3.18 -6.07
CA LEU A 51 1.85 -1.74 -5.95
C LEU A 51 2.79 -1.35 -4.80
N PHE A 52 3.48 -0.22 -4.96
CA PHE A 52 4.12 0.49 -3.85
C PHE A 52 4.08 2.00 -4.08
N ASP A 53 4.08 2.75 -2.97
CA ASP A 53 4.06 4.20 -2.97
C ASP A 53 5.45 4.76 -2.58
N THR A 54 5.95 5.73 -3.36
CA THR A 54 7.20 6.44 -3.10
C THR A 54 6.91 7.92 -2.83
N PRO A 55 7.19 8.46 -1.63
CA PRO A 55 7.03 9.88 -1.35
C PRO A 55 8.15 10.68 -2.02
N PHE A 56 7.80 11.85 -2.56
CA PHE A 56 8.78 12.79 -3.11
C PHE A 56 8.24 14.23 -3.05
N THR A 57 9.12 15.19 -3.26
CA THR A 57 8.81 16.61 -3.45
C THR A 57 9.38 17.03 -4.80
N LYS A 58 8.82 18.08 -5.44
CA LYS A 58 9.34 18.58 -6.72
C LYS A 58 10.75 19.18 -6.62
N ASN A 59 11.20 19.49 -5.39
CA ASN A 59 12.57 19.94 -5.09
C ASN A 59 13.56 18.78 -4.92
N GLY A 60 13.15 17.53 -5.19
CA GLY A 60 14.03 16.35 -5.18
C GLY A 60 14.23 15.68 -3.81
N LYS A 61 13.62 16.21 -2.73
CA LYS A 61 13.63 15.55 -1.41
C LYS A 61 12.56 14.46 -1.35
N THR A 62 12.81 13.40 -0.60
CA THR A 62 11.84 12.31 -0.37
C THR A 62 10.68 12.75 0.52
N GLN A 63 10.96 13.59 1.53
CA GLN A 63 9.96 14.11 2.46
C GLN A 63 9.97 15.65 2.51
N GLY A 64 8.78 16.23 2.70
CA GLY A 64 8.57 17.68 2.82
C GLY A 64 7.38 18.01 3.71
N GLY A 65 6.98 19.28 3.73
CA GLY A 65 5.71 19.72 4.32
C GLY A 65 4.52 19.06 3.60
N LEU A 66 3.36 19.04 4.25
CA LEU A 66 2.15 18.43 3.71
C LEU A 66 1.76 19.05 2.35
N GLU A 67 1.96 20.36 2.23
CA GLU A 67 1.71 21.17 1.04
C GLU A 67 2.61 20.81 -0.15
N ASP A 68 3.77 20.21 0.10
CA ASP A 68 4.78 19.87 -0.91
C ASP A 68 4.93 18.35 -1.09
N GLN A 69 4.19 17.55 -0.33
CA GLN A 69 4.38 16.10 -0.29
C GLN A 69 3.60 15.40 -1.41
N TRP A 70 4.29 15.14 -2.52
CA TRP A 70 3.79 14.30 -3.60
C TRP A 70 3.98 12.82 -3.26
N LYS A 71 3.23 11.98 -3.97
CA LYS A 71 3.33 10.52 -3.91
C LYS A 71 3.37 9.94 -5.31
N ARG A 72 4.33 9.06 -5.59
CA ARG A 72 4.36 8.27 -6.83
C ARG A 72 3.96 6.84 -6.52
N ARG A 73 2.85 6.39 -7.10
CA ARG A 73 2.45 4.98 -7.07
C ARG A 73 3.08 4.27 -8.24
N THR A 74 3.72 3.13 -7.98
CA THR A 74 4.27 2.27 -9.02
C THR A 74 3.57 0.93 -8.96
N VAL A 75 3.05 0.46 -10.09
CA VAL A 75 2.47 -0.88 -10.24
C VAL A 75 3.38 -1.72 -11.12
N LEU A 76 3.77 -2.87 -10.57
CA LEU A 76 4.61 -3.87 -11.19
C LEU A 76 3.72 -5.03 -11.63
N GLN A 77 3.96 -5.57 -12.82
CA GLN A 77 3.36 -6.82 -13.27
C GLN A 77 4.44 -7.89 -13.37
N THR A 78 4.20 -9.05 -12.79
CA THR A 78 5.09 -10.20 -12.88
C THR A 78 4.77 -11.07 -14.09
N GLU A 79 5.73 -11.88 -14.54
CA GLU A 79 5.57 -12.79 -15.70
C GLU A 79 4.50 -13.88 -15.50
N GLY A 80 4.04 -14.06 -14.27
CA GLY A 80 2.94 -14.94 -13.89
C GLY A 80 2.36 -14.50 -12.56
N SER A 81 1.44 -15.30 -12.01
CA SER A 81 0.72 -14.96 -10.77
C SER A 81 1.26 -15.71 -9.56
N PHE A 82 1.04 -15.15 -8.39
CA PHE A 82 1.17 -15.84 -7.11
C PHE A 82 -0.21 -16.37 -6.66
N PRO A 83 -0.26 -17.51 -5.95
CA PRO A 83 0.87 -18.38 -5.60
C PRO A 83 1.45 -19.12 -6.83
N ALA A 84 2.77 -19.28 -6.86
CA ALA A 84 3.49 -19.97 -7.94
C ALA A 84 4.29 -21.17 -7.40
N LEU A 85 4.77 -22.04 -8.30
CA LEU A 85 5.70 -23.12 -7.96
C LEU A 85 7.07 -22.61 -7.49
N VAL A 86 7.37 -21.32 -7.74
CA VAL A 86 8.60 -20.63 -7.37
C VAL A 86 8.27 -19.42 -6.50
N ASN A 87 9.25 -18.99 -5.69
CA ASN A 87 9.08 -17.87 -4.76
C ASN A 87 9.46 -16.51 -5.35
N ARG A 88 9.87 -16.46 -6.62
CA ARG A 88 10.31 -15.25 -7.32
C ARG A 88 9.88 -15.33 -8.77
N LEU A 89 9.28 -14.26 -9.27
CA LEU A 89 8.89 -14.09 -10.66
C LEU A 89 9.51 -12.79 -11.18
N LEU A 90 9.87 -12.78 -12.47
CA LEU A 90 10.39 -11.57 -13.11
C LEU A 90 9.31 -10.51 -13.21
N VAL A 91 9.68 -9.24 -12.99
CA VAL A 91 8.82 -8.10 -13.32
C VAL A 91 8.93 -7.81 -14.81
N VAL A 92 7.82 -7.92 -15.54
CA VAL A 92 7.75 -7.73 -17.00
C VAL A 92 7.18 -6.37 -17.41
N LYS A 93 6.44 -5.71 -16.51
CA LYS A 93 5.90 -4.36 -16.73
C LYS A 93 6.02 -3.53 -15.46
N SER A 94 6.27 -2.24 -15.62
CA SER A 94 6.25 -1.25 -14.55
C SER A 94 5.58 0.01 -15.07
N GLU A 95 4.54 0.47 -14.38
CA GLU A 95 3.82 1.71 -14.68
C GLU A 95 3.70 2.56 -13.43
N SER A 96 3.72 3.89 -13.56
CA SER A 96 3.66 4.77 -12.39
C SER A 96 2.78 5.98 -12.61
N MET A 97 2.10 6.39 -11.56
CA MET A 97 1.26 7.59 -11.51
C MET A 97 1.66 8.48 -10.34
N GLU A 98 1.71 9.78 -10.57
CA GLU A 98 1.98 10.77 -9.53
C GLU A 98 0.67 11.37 -9.00
N PHE A 99 0.61 11.54 -7.69
CA PHE A 99 -0.48 12.18 -6.97
C PHE A 99 0.05 13.48 -6.38
N SER A 100 -0.70 14.56 -6.63
CA SER A 100 -0.43 15.88 -6.07
C SER A 100 -0.57 15.90 -4.55
N PRO A 101 -0.06 16.93 -3.84
CA PRO A 101 -0.15 17.02 -2.39
C PRO A 101 -1.59 16.90 -1.86
N VAL A 102 -2.56 17.52 -2.54
CA VAL A 102 -3.98 17.43 -2.18
C VAL A 102 -4.53 16.02 -2.38
N GLU A 103 -4.20 15.35 -3.48
CA GLU A 103 -4.66 13.98 -3.74
C GLU A 103 -4.03 12.98 -2.77
N ASN A 104 -2.76 13.19 -2.43
CA ASN A 104 -2.04 12.41 -1.43
C ASN A 104 -2.71 12.57 -0.05
N ALA A 105 -3.02 13.81 0.36
CA ALA A 105 -3.73 14.08 1.61
C ALA A 105 -5.12 13.42 1.65
N ILE A 106 -5.88 13.49 0.56
CA ILE A 106 -7.18 12.80 0.44
C ILE A 106 -7.00 11.29 0.63
N GLY A 107 -6.06 10.67 -0.09
CA GLY A 107 -5.82 9.23 0.01
C GLY A 107 -5.38 8.79 1.41
N MET A 108 -4.62 9.62 2.13
CA MET A 108 -4.26 9.38 3.54
C MET A 108 -5.48 9.38 4.45
N ILE A 109 -6.37 10.37 4.30
CA ILE A 109 -7.62 10.47 5.07
C ILE A 109 -8.55 9.29 4.76
N GLU A 110 -8.71 8.94 3.48
CA GLU A 110 -9.54 7.82 3.04
C GLU A 110 -9.01 6.49 3.59
N THR A 111 -7.70 6.24 3.52
CA THR A 111 -7.08 5.05 4.11
C THR A 111 -7.37 4.98 5.61
N ARG A 112 -7.19 6.11 6.32
CA ARG A 112 -7.41 6.15 7.77
C ARG A 112 -8.87 5.91 8.13
N THR A 113 -9.79 6.48 7.36
CA THR A 113 -11.23 6.32 7.53
C THR A 113 -11.67 4.89 7.26
N ALA A 114 -11.12 4.26 6.22
CA ALA A 114 -11.40 2.86 5.91
C ALA A 114 -10.91 1.92 7.02
N ALA A 115 -9.67 2.09 7.49
CA ALA A 115 -9.13 1.29 8.60
C ALA A 115 -9.99 1.39 9.87
N LEU A 116 -10.52 2.58 10.18
CA LEU A 116 -11.47 2.76 11.28
C LEU A 116 -12.81 2.06 11.04
N ARG A 117 -13.33 2.09 9.81
CA ARG A 117 -14.60 1.42 9.47
C ARG A 117 -14.47 -0.09 9.52
N ASP A 118 -13.41 -0.66 8.95
CA ASP A 118 -13.15 -2.09 8.96
C ASP A 118 -13.08 -2.61 10.41
N GLU A 119 -12.35 -1.89 11.27
CA GLU A 119 -12.24 -2.18 12.70
C GLU A 119 -13.60 -2.10 13.45
N LEU A 120 -14.61 -1.40 12.91
CA LEU A 120 -15.95 -1.30 13.48
C LEU A 120 -16.93 -2.33 12.90
N GLU A 121 -16.80 -2.68 11.62
CA GLU A 121 -17.75 -3.51 10.88
C GLU A 121 -17.47 -5.03 10.99
N GLU A 122 -16.28 -5.47 11.41
CA GLU A 122 -16.01 -6.91 11.57
C GLU A 122 -16.96 -7.58 12.58
N PRO A 123 -17.64 -8.69 12.21
CA PRO A 123 -18.65 -9.33 13.04
C PRO A 123 -18.06 -9.92 14.32
N ARG A 124 -18.84 -9.83 15.41
CA ARG A 124 -18.46 -10.32 16.74
C ARG A 124 -18.44 -11.84 16.76
N THR A 125 -17.34 -12.47 16.33
CA THR A 125 -17.18 -13.91 16.42
C THR A 125 -16.41 -14.24 17.69
N SER A 126 -17.13 -14.43 18.79
CA SER A 126 -16.66 -14.93 20.10
C SER A 126 -15.90 -13.95 21.02
N ASP A 127 -16.13 -14.13 22.34
CA ASP A 127 -15.60 -13.27 23.41
C ASP A 127 -14.05 -13.26 23.52
N VAL A 128 -13.38 -14.18 22.83
CA VAL A 128 -11.93 -14.40 22.89
C VAL A 128 -11.14 -13.42 21.98
N ASP A 129 -11.80 -12.84 20.97
CA ASP A 129 -11.18 -11.92 20.00
C ASP A 129 -11.31 -10.42 20.37
N HIS A 130 -11.84 -10.09 21.56
CA HIS A 130 -12.11 -8.70 21.94
C HIS A 130 -10.88 -7.85 22.29
N LEU A 131 -9.85 -8.45 22.88
CA LEU A 131 -8.70 -7.70 23.41
C LEU A 131 -7.74 -7.15 22.32
N PRO A 132 -7.38 -7.92 21.28
CA PRO A 132 -6.52 -7.42 20.20
C PRO A 132 -7.19 -6.30 19.38
N ARG A 133 -8.52 -6.38 19.20
CA ARG A 133 -9.33 -5.40 18.49
C ARG A 133 -9.39 -4.06 19.22
N LEU A 134 -9.62 -4.07 20.53
CA LEU A 134 -9.59 -2.84 21.34
C LEU A 134 -8.23 -2.14 21.28
N GLN A 135 -7.13 -2.89 21.24
CA GLN A 135 -5.79 -2.34 21.09
C GLN A 135 -5.55 -1.74 19.71
N SER A 136 -5.98 -2.43 18.64
CA SER A 136 -5.92 -1.90 17.27
C SER A 136 -6.75 -0.63 17.13
N LEU A 137 -8.02 -0.67 17.55
CA LEU A 137 -8.91 0.47 17.55
C LEU A 137 -8.34 1.64 18.38
N GLN A 138 -7.85 1.38 19.59
CA GLN A 138 -7.23 2.41 20.43
C GLN A 138 -6.03 3.06 19.73
N ARG A 139 -5.15 2.26 19.11
CA ARG A 139 -4.00 2.75 18.35
C ARG A 139 -4.44 3.63 17.16
N ILE A 140 -5.46 3.20 16.43
CA ILE A 140 -6.02 3.96 15.30
C ILE A 140 -6.77 5.21 15.79
N LEU A 141 -7.39 5.22 16.97
CA LEU A 141 -8.01 6.43 17.49
C LEU A 141 -6.97 7.43 18.00
N GLN A 142 -5.99 6.97 18.79
CA GLN A 142 -4.94 7.83 19.34
C GLN A 142 -4.19 8.56 18.23
N GLY A 143 -3.73 7.85 17.20
CA GLY A 143 -3.02 8.49 16.08
C GLY A 143 -3.91 9.30 15.12
N SER A 144 -5.22 9.36 15.36
CA SER A 144 -6.18 10.15 14.55
C SER A 144 -6.63 11.42 15.24
N VAL A 145 -6.99 11.35 16.53
CA VAL A 145 -7.62 12.47 17.26
C VAL A 145 -6.77 13.02 18.39
N ALA A 146 -5.74 12.28 18.83
CA ALA A 146 -4.85 12.66 19.92
C ALA A 146 -3.40 12.69 19.43
N VAL A 147 -3.18 13.34 18.28
CA VAL A 147 -1.84 13.56 17.75
C VAL A 147 -1.14 14.55 18.68
N GLN A 148 -0.13 14.08 19.41
CA GLN A 148 0.71 14.87 20.32
C GLN A 148 2.03 15.20 19.65
#